data_AF-A0A9E5VQ06-F1
#
_entry.id   AF-A0A9E5VQ06-F1
#
_cell.length_a   1.000
_cell.length_b   1.000
_cell.length_c   1.000
_cell.angle_alpha   90.00
_cell.angle_beta   90.00
_cell.angle_gamma   90.00
#
_symmetry.space_group_name_H-M   'P 1'
#
loop_
_entity.id
_entity.type
_entity.pdbx_description
1 polymer ?
#
loop_
_entity_poly.entity_id
_entity_poly.type
_entity_poly.pdbx_seq_one_letter_code
_entity_poly.pdbx_strand_id
1 'polypeptide(L)'
;MDMSPAATGVQDSRDFRSEEQHNTGILKSDLWRKVLFLLIYAGIGILLGRIRLLGVISPFGPALVAACHTRGRPEVLAAAAGVCLGALLIGHDALFVICVALLICGALLVVGPGQRWMAMMFTACAYSVSALVFKTADLAVFMTAVLECLMALVMIYVIGTLMQLTSGKKRTMLSAEETICLALGAMALICMFGRLNVSGVYIADIIAMVLVLCVAYAGGAALGAGVGLVAGVALFLGISVNLSMAALLGVAALVAGTLRRLKKPGTALGFLLTALMMSIALSEMSQWLSVLIEAGVATALFCAIPKKAFAFAGRFMDPKARREYENSMHTRRFKELTVGRLKEVSQVFLETGEMFAADVENRLDKEELSDVLELVAESTCRD
;
A
#
# COMPACT_ATOMS: atom_id res chain seq x y z
N MET A 1 -27.00 76.25 -12.88
CA MET A 1 -26.04 75.64 -13.82
C MET A 1 -24.74 75.50 -13.07
N ASP A 2 -24.41 74.28 -12.63
CA ASP A 2 -23.14 73.65 -12.96
C ASP A 2 -23.11 72.21 -12.47
N MET A 3 -22.66 71.34 -13.37
CA MET A 3 -22.63 69.90 -13.28
C MET A 3 -21.39 69.43 -12.52
N SER A 4 -21.50 68.31 -11.80
CA SER A 4 -20.35 67.46 -11.48
C SER A 4 -20.76 65.99 -11.43
N PRO A 5 -20.33 65.15 -12.39
CA PRO A 5 -20.42 63.70 -12.33
C PRO A 5 -19.00 63.12 -12.24
N ALA A 6 -18.52 62.75 -11.05
CA ALA A 6 -17.23 62.07 -10.91
C ALA A 6 -17.09 61.33 -9.56
N ALA A 7 -17.81 60.22 -9.36
CA ALA A 7 -17.59 59.38 -8.17
C ALA A 7 -17.85 57.87 -8.34
N THR A 8 -18.27 57.39 -9.52
CA THR A 8 -18.61 55.97 -9.70
C THR A 8 -17.50 55.12 -10.31
N GLY A 9 -16.44 55.71 -10.88
CA GLY A 9 -15.37 54.96 -11.58
C GLY A 9 -14.22 54.42 -10.70
N VAL A 10 -13.97 54.98 -9.51
CA VAL A 10 -12.75 54.71 -8.72
C VAL A 10 -12.94 53.59 -7.68
N GLN A 11 -14.19 53.26 -7.34
CA GLN A 11 -14.52 52.14 -6.45
C GLN A 11 -14.41 50.81 -7.22
N ASP A 12 -14.98 50.77 -8.42
CA ASP A 12 -15.02 49.60 -9.32
C ASP A 12 -13.61 49.12 -9.70
N SER A 13 -12.70 50.05 -10.02
CA SER A 13 -11.31 49.69 -10.38
C SER A 13 -10.49 49.10 -9.22
N ARG A 14 -10.85 49.41 -7.97
CA ARG A 14 -10.13 48.88 -6.79
C ARG A 14 -10.60 47.48 -6.43
N ASP A 15 -11.90 47.21 -6.55
CA ASP A 15 -12.47 45.88 -6.33
C ASP A 15 -12.01 44.89 -7.41
N PHE A 16 -11.97 45.30 -8.69
CA PHE A 16 -11.39 44.51 -9.78
C PHE A 16 -9.91 44.16 -9.54
N ARG A 17 -9.10 45.10 -9.04
CA ARG A 17 -7.67 44.87 -8.80
C ARG A 17 -7.43 43.91 -7.62
N SER A 18 -8.29 43.94 -6.60
CA SER A 18 -8.22 42.99 -5.49
C SER A 18 -8.70 41.58 -5.87
N GLU A 19 -9.74 41.46 -6.70
CA GLU A 19 -10.17 40.16 -7.25
C GLU A 19 -9.11 39.58 -8.20
N GLU A 20 -8.49 40.40 -9.05
CA GLU A 20 -7.43 39.95 -9.96
C GLU A 20 -6.15 39.54 -9.20
N GLN A 21 -5.79 40.25 -8.13
CA GLN A 21 -4.68 39.85 -7.25
C GLN A 21 -4.98 38.60 -6.41
N HIS A 22 -6.22 38.41 -5.97
CA HIS A 22 -6.65 37.19 -5.27
C HIS A 22 -6.68 35.99 -6.22
N ASN A 23 -7.22 36.17 -7.43
CA ASN A 23 -7.34 35.12 -8.44
C ASN A 23 -5.97 34.73 -9.02
N THR A 24 -5.06 35.69 -9.22
CA THR A 24 -3.66 35.40 -9.60
C THR A 24 -2.88 34.71 -8.49
N GLY A 25 -3.15 35.02 -7.21
CA GLY A 25 -2.57 34.31 -6.06
C GLY A 25 -3.01 32.85 -5.97
N ILE A 26 -4.31 32.58 -6.15
CA ILE A 26 -4.88 31.22 -6.18
C ILE A 26 -4.35 30.45 -7.40
N LEU A 27 -4.40 31.05 -8.59
CA LEU A 27 -3.91 30.44 -9.83
C LEU A 27 -2.42 30.10 -9.77
N LYS A 28 -1.60 30.98 -9.18
CA LYS A 28 -0.16 30.74 -8.96
C LYS A 28 0.04 29.59 -7.97
N SER A 29 -0.72 29.54 -6.87
CA SER A 29 -0.61 28.45 -5.89
C SER A 29 -0.99 27.07 -6.48
N ASP A 30 -1.98 27.01 -7.36
CA ASP A 30 -2.39 25.79 -8.07
C ASP A 30 -1.38 25.38 -9.15
N LEU A 31 -0.79 26.36 -9.85
CA LEU A 31 0.26 26.09 -10.83
C LEU A 31 1.51 25.51 -10.17
N TRP A 32 1.97 26.08 -9.05
CA TRP A 32 3.12 25.57 -8.30
C TRP A 32 2.87 24.15 -7.75
N ARG A 33 1.65 23.86 -7.29
CA ARG A 33 1.27 22.48 -6.90
C ARG A 33 1.35 21.52 -8.08
N LYS A 34 0.80 21.89 -9.24
CA LYS A 34 0.85 21.05 -10.45
C LYS A 34 2.28 20.80 -10.92
N VAL A 35 3.13 21.84 -10.95
CA VAL A 35 4.54 21.72 -11.30
C VAL A 35 5.28 20.83 -10.31
N LEU A 36 5.01 20.96 -9.01
CA LEU A 36 5.59 20.10 -7.99
C LEU A 36 5.20 18.63 -8.19
N PHE A 37 3.93 18.33 -8.46
CA PHE A 37 3.49 16.96 -8.76
C PHE A 37 4.15 16.41 -10.03
N LEU A 38 4.24 17.21 -11.10
CA LEU A 38 4.93 16.80 -12.33
C LEU A 38 6.41 16.45 -12.06
N LEU A 39 7.12 17.27 -11.28
CA LEU A 39 8.50 17.00 -10.90
C LEU A 39 8.64 15.74 -10.05
N ILE A 40 7.72 15.49 -9.11
CA ILE A 40 7.72 14.28 -8.29
C ILE A 40 7.53 13.03 -9.17
N TYR A 41 6.56 13.03 -10.08
CA TYR A 41 6.31 11.90 -10.98
C TYR A 41 7.45 11.68 -11.98
N ALA A 42 8.06 12.75 -12.49
CA ALA A 42 9.27 12.66 -13.30
C ALA A 42 10.44 12.07 -12.51
N GLY A 43 10.66 12.49 -11.25
CA GLY A 43 11.69 11.96 -10.38
C GLY A 43 11.51 10.48 -10.06
N ILE A 44 10.27 10.06 -9.74
CA ILE A 44 9.93 8.64 -9.56
C ILE A 44 10.14 7.86 -10.86
N GLY A 45 9.78 8.45 -12.01
CA GLY A 45 10.04 7.89 -13.33
C GLY A 45 11.53 7.65 -13.59
N ILE A 46 12.40 8.60 -13.26
CA ILE A 46 13.86 8.46 -13.39
C ILE A 46 14.36 7.31 -12.52
N LEU A 47 13.91 7.22 -11.27
CA LEU A 47 14.32 6.16 -10.35
C LEU A 47 13.84 4.78 -10.83
N LEU A 48 12.58 4.65 -11.23
CA LEU A 48 12.02 3.37 -11.70
C LEU A 48 12.56 2.95 -13.08
N GLY A 49 12.81 3.91 -13.97
CA GLY A 49 13.43 3.66 -15.28
C GLY A 49 14.87 3.17 -15.19
N ARG A 50 15.53 3.40 -14.04
CA ARG A 50 16.89 2.89 -13.75
C ARG A 50 16.92 1.46 -13.20
N ILE A 51 15.78 0.89 -12.83
CA ILE A 51 15.80 -0.43 -12.19
C ILE A 51 15.98 -1.52 -13.25
N ARG A 52 17.04 -2.30 -13.10
CA ARG A 52 17.35 -3.50 -13.91
C ARG A 52 17.46 -4.70 -12.97
N LEU A 53 16.44 -5.56 -12.98
CA LEU A 53 16.50 -6.85 -12.32
C LEU A 53 17.38 -7.80 -13.13
N LEU A 54 18.26 -8.55 -12.43
CA LEU A 54 19.20 -9.49 -13.03
C LEU A 54 20.04 -8.88 -14.17
N GLY A 55 20.27 -7.57 -14.12
CA GLY A 55 21.03 -6.81 -15.11
C GLY A 55 20.30 -6.49 -16.43
N VAL A 56 19.22 -7.20 -16.79
CA VAL A 56 18.59 -7.10 -18.12
C VAL A 56 17.12 -6.66 -18.06
N ILE A 57 16.39 -7.03 -17.01
CA ILE A 57 14.91 -6.95 -16.99
C ILE A 57 14.45 -5.65 -16.31
N SER A 58 13.64 -4.83 -16.98
CA SER A 58 13.18 -3.52 -16.48
C SER A 58 11.65 -3.35 -16.48
N PRO A 59 10.92 -4.05 -15.60
CA PRO A 59 9.46 -4.01 -15.60
C PRO A 59 8.88 -2.72 -14.99
N PHE A 60 9.65 -2.01 -14.15
CA PHE A 60 9.09 -0.95 -13.29
C PHE A 60 8.79 0.38 -14.01
N GLY A 61 9.69 0.84 -14.89
CA GLY A 61 9.53 2.10 -15.60
C GLY A 61 8.30 2.10 -16.51
N PRO A 62 8.19 1.16 -17.46
CA PRO A 62 7.01 1.02 -18.31
C PRO A 62 5.71 0.80 -17.53
N ALA A 63 5.77 0.04 -16.42
CA ALA A 63 4.62 -0.16 -15.54
C ALA A 63 4.13 1.14 -14.88
N LEU A 64 5.03 2.06 -14.51
CA LEU A 64 4.64 3.37 -13.96
C LEU A 64 3.83 4.18 -14.98
N VAL A 65 4.29 4.23 -16.24
CA VAL A 65 3.62 5.00 -17.30
C VAL A 65 2.20 4.48 -17.53
N ALA A 66 2.05 3.15 -17.65
CA ALA A 66 0.76 2.52 -17.80
C ALA A 66 -0.14 2.67 -16.55
N ALA A 67 0.42 2.59 -15.34
CA ALA A 67 -0.32 2.83 -14.11
C ALA A 67 -0.82 4.28 -13.99
N CYS A 68 -0.02 5.28 -14.37
CA CYS A 68 -0.44 6.68 -14.37
C CYS A 68 -1.65 6.89 -15.31
N HIS A 69 -1.58 6.32 -16.51
CA HIS A 69 -2.65 6.44 -17.49
C HIS A 69 -3.94 5.72 -17.08
N THR A 70 -3.86 4.47 -16.62
CA THR A 70 -5.05 3.71 -16.16
C THR A 70 -5.78 4.38 -15.00
N ARG A 71 -5.09 5.27 -14.27
CA ARG A 71 -5.64 6.07 -13.18
C ARG A 71 -6.04 7.49 -13.60
N GLY A 72 -5.93 7.84 -14.88
CA GLY A 72 -6.33 9.14 -15.42
C GLY A 72 -5.49 10.31 -14.87
N ARG A 73 -4.22 10.06 -14.52
CA ARG A 73 -3.32 11.09 -13.98
C ARG A 73 -2.78 11.99 -15.09
N PRO A 74 -2.86 13.32 -14.99
CA PRO A 74 -2.29 14.21 -16.01
C PRO A 74 -0.77 14.13 -16.09
N GLU A 75 -0.10 13.59 -15.08
CA GLU A 75 1.37 13.50 -14.98
C GLU A 75 1.99 12.35 -15.80
N VAL A 76 1.22 11.62 -16.63
CA VAL A 76 1.74 10.47 -17.43
C VAL A 76 2.94 10.87 -18.29
N LEU A 77 2.87 12.02 -18.97
CA LEU A 77 3.93 12.49 -19.86
C LEU A 77 5.22 12.79 -19.07
N ALA A 78 5.10 13.37 -17.88
CA ALA A 78 6.25 13.62 -17.01
C ALA A 78 6.87 12.32 -16.50
N ALA A 79 6.04 11.34 -16.13
CA ALA A 79 6.51 10.01 -15.76
C ALA A 79 7.22 9.30 -16.93
N ALA A 80 6.68 9.36 -18.15
CA ALA A 80 7.30 8.78 -19.34
C ALA A 80 8.64 9.45 -19.68
N ALA A 81 8.70 10.78 -19.64
CA ALA A 81 9.95 11.53 -19.83
C ALA A 81 10.99 11.14 -18.77
N GLY A 82 10.57 11.02 -17.49
CA GLY A 82 11.42 10.56 -16.41
C GLY A 82 11.95 9.14 -16.64
N VAL A 83 11.10 8.20 -17.04
CA VAL A 83 11.50 6.81 -17.34
C VAL A 83 12.51 6.77 -18.49
N CYS A 84 12.29 7.55 -19.55
CA CYS A 84 13.24 7.63 -20.65
C CYS A 84 14.59 8.16 -20.16
N LEU A 85 14.62 9.27 -19.43
CA LEU A 85 15.85 9.82 -18.85
C LEU A 85 16.54 8.81 -17.92
N GLY A 86 15.79 8.11 -17.08
CA GLY A 86 16.31 7.07 -16.20
C GLY A 86 16.95 5.91 -16.97
N ALA A 87 16.32 5.45 -18.06
CA ALA A 87 16.88 4.42 -18.93
C ALA A 87 18.18 4.87 -19.61
N LEU A 88 18.25 6.13 -20.08
CA LEU A 88 19.46 6.70 -20.68
C LEU A 88 20.65 6.71 -19.70
N LEU A 89 20.41 6.99 -18.42
CA LEU A 89 21.47 7.06 -17.39
C LEU A 89 22.23 5.75 -17.18
N ILE A 90 21.71 4.61 -17.66
CA ILE A 90 22.35 3.29 -17.52
C ILE A 90 23.04 2.84 -18.82
N GLY A 91 22.63 3.36 -19.97
CA GLY A 91 23.25 3.11 -21.28
C GLY A 91 22.93 1.75 -21.90
N HIS A 92 22.96 0.65 -21.13
CA HIS A 92 22.66 -0.70 -21.64
C HIS A 92 21.15 -0.95 -21.82
N ASP A 93 20.76 -1.48 -22.98
CA ASP A 93 19.37 -1.78 -23.39
C ASP A 93 18.39 -0.61 -23.21
N ALA A 94 18.91 0.62 -23.19
CA ALA A 94 18.10 1.82 -22.94
C ALA A 94 17.08 2.02 -24.08
N LEU A 95 17.49 1.77 -25.33
CA LEU A 95 16.65 1.92 -26.51
C LEU A 95 15.40 1.02 -26.46
N PHE A 96 15.52 -0.22 -25.98
CA PHE A 96 14.39 -1.12 -25.81
C PHE A 96 13.37 -0.53 -24.81
N VAL A 97 13.84 -0.08 -23.65
CA VAL A 97 12.97 0.49 -22.59
C VAL A 97 12.30 1.78 -23.05
N ILE A 98 13.05 2.65 -23.74
CA ILE A 98 12.53 3.89 -24.30
C ILE A 98 11.46 3.58 -25.35
N CYS A 99 11.70 2.63 -26.26
CA CYS A 99 10.72 2.23 -27.27
C CYS A 99 9.44 1.68 -26.62
N VAL A 100 9.56 0.79 -25.63
CA VAL A 100 8.42 0.28 -24.88
C VAL A 100 7.66 1.41 -24.19
N ALA A 101 8.34 2.29 -23.47
CA ALA A 101 7.72 3.40 -22.74
C ALA A 101 7.01 4.40 -23.68
N LEU A 102 7.60 4.71 -24.84
CA LEU A 102 7.03 5.60 -25.84
C LEU A 102 5.84 4.96 -26.58
N LEU A 103 5.93 3.67 -26.93
CA LEU A 103 4.81 2.94 -27.54
C LEU A 103 3.63 2.82 -26.57
N ILE A 104 3.90 2.56 -25.29
CA ILE A 104 2.88 2.59 -24.24
C ILE A 104 2.29 4.00 -24.15
N CYS A 105 3.11 5.05 -24.08
CA CYS A 105 2.62 6.41 -23.98
C CYS A 105 1.76 6.80 -25.20
N GLY A 106 2.21 6.50 -26.42
CA GLY A 106 1.50 6.78 -27.66
C GLY A 106 0.19 5.99 -27.80
N ALA A 107 0.21 4.68 -27.53
CA ALA A 107 -0.99 3.84 -27.57
C ALA A 107 -2.03 4.28 -26.54
N LEU A 108 -1.58 4.69 -25.36
CA LEU A 108 -2.45 5.14 -24.28
C LEU A 108 -2.96 6.58 -24.48
N LEU A 109 -2.31 7.43 -25.28
CA LEU A 109 -2.90 8.72 -25.66
C LEU A 109 -4.10 8.56 -26.62
N VAL A 110 -4.14 7.47 -27.38
CA VAL A 110 -5.27 7.13 -28.29
C VAL A 110 -6.44 6.52 -27.53
N VAL A 111 -6.17 5.81 -26.44
CA VAL A 111 -7.19 5.18 -25.58
C VAL A 111 -7.63 6.17 -24.50
N GLY A 112 -8.93 6.45 -24.41
CA GLY A 112 -9.47 7.33 -23.36
C GLY A 112 -9.19 6.82 -21.93
N PRO A 113 -9.05 7.71 -20.94
CA PRO A 113 -8.76 7.32 -19.57
C PRO A 113 -9.90 6.47 -18.99
N GLY A 114 -9.55 5.33 -18.36
CA GLY A 114 -10.48 4.48 -17.62
C GLY A 114 -10.63 3.04 -18.12
N GLN A 115 -10.16 2.73 -19.33
CA GLN A 115 -10.23 1.37 -19.90
C GLN A 115 -9.01 0.52 -19.50
N ARG A 116 -9.02 0.02 -18.25
CA ARG A 116 -7.88 -0.75 -17.67
C ARG A 116 -7.48 -1.98 -18.49
N TRP A 117 -8.45 -2.71 -19.02
CA TRP A 117 -8.21 -3.91 -19.83
C TRP A 117 -7.50 -3.60 -21.16
N MET A 118 -7.93 -2.54 -21.85
CA MET A 118 -7.25 -2.09 -23.07
C MET A 118 -5.83 -1.62 -22.78
N ALA A 119 -5.62 -0.86 -21.69
CA ALA A 119 -4.28 -0.43 -21.32
C ALA A 119 -3.32 -1.61 -21.08
N MET A 120 -3.80 -2.67 -20.40
CA MET A 120 -3.00 -3.89 -20.19
C MET A 120 -2.69 -4.60 -21.52
N MET A 121 -3.66 -4.73 -22.43
CA MET A 121 -3.42 -5.28 -23.77
C MET A 121 -2.39 -4.46 -24.56
N PHE A 122 -2.54 -3.12 -24.59
CA PHE A 122 -1.59 -2.25 -25.29
C PHE A 122 -0.19 -2.33 -24.70
N THR A 123 -0.05 -2.46 -23.38
CA THR A 123 1.27 -2.68 -22.76
C THR A 123 1.88 -4.01 -23.19
N ALA A 124 1.09 -5.08 -23.23
CA ALA A 124 1.57 -6.37 -23.71
C ALA A 124 2.00 -6.30 -25.19
N CYS A 125 1.19 -5.67 -26.04
CA CYS A 125 1.53 -5.44 -27.45
C CYS A 125 2.80 -4.59 -27.62
N ALA A 126 2.98 -3.53 -26.83
CA ALA A 126 4.16 -2.68 -26.88
C ALA A 126 5.43 -3.46 -26.52
N TYR A 127 5.36 -4.33 -25.49
CA TYR A 127 6.46 -5.24 -25.15
C TYR A 127 6.73 -6.25 -26.26
N SER A 128 5.69 -6.85 -26.86
CA SER A 128 5.85 -7.78 -27.98
C SER A 128 6.50 -7.12 -29.20
N VAL A 129 6.01 -5.96 -29.65
CA VAL A 129 6.57 -5.22 -30.78
C VAL A 129 8.02 -4.83 -30.51
N SER A 130 8.31 -4.31 -29.33
CA SER A 130 9.68 -3.93 -28.96
C SER A 130 10.61 -5.15 -28.90
N ALA A 131 10.12 -6.31 -28.45
CA ALA A 131 10.87 -7.55 -28.43
C ALA A 131 11.18 -8.05 -29.85
N LEU A 132 10.22 -7.92 -30.78
CA LEU A 132 10.41 -8.24 -32.20
C LEU A 132 11.38 -7.30 -32.92
N VAL A 133 11.68 -6.11 -32.38
CA VAL A 133 12.61 -5.18 -33.02
C VAL A 133 14.02 -5.33 -32.46
N PHE A 134 14.16 -5.46 -31.13
CA PHE A 134 15.45 -5.40 -30.44
C PHE A 134 15.96 -6.74 -29.91
N LYS A 135 15.10 -7.76 -29.83
CA LYS A 135 15.37 -9.03 -29.13
C LYS A 135 15.08 -10.26 -30.01
N THR A 136 15.38 -10.15 -31.31
CA THR A 136 15.11 -11.20 -32.33
C THR A 136 16.21 -12.23 -32.51
N ALA A 137 17.42 -11.98 -31.99
CA ALA A 137 18.59 -12.78 -32.30
C ALA A 137 18.68 -14.12 -31.53
N ASP A 138 18.01 -14.24 -30.37
CA ASP A 138 18.16 -15.39 -29.48
C ASP A 138 16.85 -15.72 -28.73
N LEU A 139 16.51 -17.01 -28.64
CA LEU A 139 15.35 -17.52 -27.91
C LEU A 139 15.43 -17.17 -26.43
N ALA A 140 16.63 -17.19 -25.83
CA ALA A 140 16.81 -16.81 -24.43
C ALA A 140 16.42 -15.34 -24.20
N VAL A 141 16.83 -14.46 -25.11
CA VAL A 141 16.54 -13.02 -25.04
C VAL A 141 15.05 -12.75 -25.26
N PHE A 142 14.39 -13.49 -26.16
CA PHE A 142 12.94 -13.44 -26.31
C PHE A 142 12.19 -13.85 -25.03
N MET A 143 12.61 -14.95 -24.38
CA MET A 143 12.03 -15.40 -23.11
C MET A 143 12.20 -14.36 -21.99
N THR A 144 13.31 -13.62 -21.95
CA THR A 144 13.45 -12.50 -21.00
C THR A 144 12.43 -11.39 -21.23
N ALA A 145 12.08 -11.11 -22.49
CA ALA A 145 11.09 -10.08 -22.82
C ALA A 145 9.66 -10.49 -22.41
N VAL A 146 9.33 -11.78 -22.55
CA VAL A 146 8.05 -12.34 -22.06
C VAL A 146 7.96 -12.22 -20.55
N LEU A 147 9.02 -12.60 -19.83
CA LEU A 147 9.09 -12.48 -18.38
C LEU A 147 8.98 -11.01 -17.92
N GLU A 148 9.67 -10.10 -18.62
CA GLU A 148 9.61 -8.66 -18.35
C GLU A 148 8.21 -8.09 -18.55
N CYS A 149 7.50 -8.52 -19.60
CA CYS A 149 6.10 -8.16 -19.84
C CYS A 149 5.18 -8.63 -18.70
N LEU A 150 5.29 -9.90 -18.29
CA LEU A 150 4.50 -10.45 -17.19
C LEU A 150 4.75 -9.70 -15.88
N MET A 151 6.02 -9.39 -15.57
CA MET A 151 6.35 -8.59 -14.39
C MET A 151 5.82 -7.16 -14.50
N ALA A 152 5.89 -6.53 -15.68
CA ALA A 152 5.34 -5.20 -15.89
C ALA A 152 3.83 -5.17 -15.65
N LEU A 153 3.07 -6.17 -16.12
CA LEU A 153 1.62 -6.28 -15.87
C LEU A 153 1.29 -6.36 -14.38
N VAL A 154 2.01 -7.18 -13.62
CA VAL A 154 1.85 -7.26 -12.16
C VAL A 154 2.18 -5.91 -11.52
N MET A 155 3.26 -5.25 -11.96
CA MET A 155 3.66 -3.96 -11.42
C MET A 155 2.68 -2.82 -11.75
N ILE A 156 1.98 -2.87 -12.90
CA ILE A 156 0.91 -1.91 -13.22
C ILE A 156 -0.20 -1.98 -12.16
N TYR A 157 -0.61 -3.20 -11.78
CA TYR A 157 -1.59 -3.40 -10.72
C TYR A 157 -1.09 -2.86 -9.37
N VAL A 158 0.13 -3.23 -8.97
CA VAL A 158 0.73 -2.82 -7.69
C VAL A 158 0.83 -1.30 -7.61
N ILE A 159 1.46 -0.64 -8.58
CA ILE A 159 1.63 0.82 -8.62
C ILE A 159 0.26 1.50 -8.67
N GLY A 160 -0.66 0.99 -9.49
CA GLY A 160 -2.02 1.51 -9.60
C GLY A 160 -2.76 1.48 -8.26
N THR A 161 -2.60 0.41 -7.47
CA THR A 161 -3.19 0.29 -6.13
C THR A 161 -2.52 1.23 -5.13
N LEU A 162 -1.19 1.33 -5.13
CA LEU A 162 -0.45 2.28 -4.28
C LEU A 162 -0.89 3.75 -4.52
N MET A 163 -1.12 4.13 -5.79
CA MET A 163 -1.62 5.47 -6.11
C MET A 163 -3.05 5.73 -5.60
N GLN A 164 -3.87 4.70 -5.45
CA GLN A 164 -5.20 4.85 -4.85
C GLN A 164 -5.10 5.03 -3.34
N LEU A 165 -4.22 4.26 -2.68
CA LEU A 165 -3.99 4.38 -1.24
C LEU A 165 -3.50 5.77 -0.86
N THR A 166 -2.66 6.40 -1.67
CA THR A 166 -2.15 7.75 -1.41
C THR A 166 -3.18 8.86 -1.67
N SER A 167 -4.25 8.58 -2.41
CA SER A 167 -5.24 9.58 -2.85
C SER A 167 -6.61 9.44 -2.18
N GLY A 168 -6.84 8.35 -1.47
CA GLY A 168 -8.13 8.01 -0.86
C GLY A 168 -8.27 8.44 0.60
N LYS A 169 -9.51 8.78 0.99
CA LYS A 169 -9.98 9.11 2.35
C LYS A 169 -9.32 8.24 3.42
N LYS A 170 -9.03 8.82 4.60
CA LYS A 170 -8.56 8.12 5.82
C LYS A 170 -9.41 6.86 6.07
N ARG A 171 -8.94 5.71 5.60
CA ARG A 171 -9.51 4.40 5.89
C ARG A 171 -8.72 3.78 7.02
N THR A 172 -9.43 3.16 7.96
CA THR A 172 -8.85 2.57 9.16
C THR A 172 -8.32 1.16 8.91
N MET A 173 -8.70 0.50 7.80
CA MET A 173 -8.28 -0.87 7.48
C MET A 173 -7.95 -1.06 6.00
N LEU A 174 -6.89 -1.83 5.75
CA LEU A 174 -6.39 -2.22 4.44
C LEU A 174 -6.93 -3.61 4.09
N SER A 175 -7.32 -3.82 2.83
CA SER A 175 -7.66 -5.14 2.30
C SER A 175 -6.42 -6.04 2.22
N ALA A 176 -6.60 -7.37 2.22
CA ALA A 176 -5.50 -8.33 2.06
C ALA A 176 -4.70 -8.05 0.79
N GLU A 177 -5.36 -7.72 -0.32
CA GLU A 177 -4.68 -7.34 -1.58
C GLU A 177 -3.85 -6.06 -1.46
N GLU A 178 -4.36 -5.06 -0.73
CA GLU A 178 -3.65 -3.80 -0.50
C GLU A 178 -2.40 -4.03 0.36
N THR A 179 -2.44 -4.95 1.32
CA THR A 179 -1.27 -5.33 2.11
C THR A 179 -0.18 -6.01 1.26
N ILE A 180 -0.57 -6.86 0.30
CA ILE A 180 0.36 -7.48 -0.65
C ILE A 180 0.96 -6.41 -1.58
N CYS A 181 0.14 -5.50 -2.09
CA CYS A 181 0.61 -4.39 -2.93
C CYS A 181 1.55 -3.44 -2.16
N LEU A 182 1.30 -3.20 -0.87
CA LEU A 182 2.20 -2.44 0.00
C LEU A 182 3.54 -3.16 0.19
N ALA A 183 3.52 -4.47 0.39
CA ALA A 183 4.74 -5.27 0.51
C ALA A 183 5.57 -5.22 -0.80
N LEU A 184 4.94 -5.46 -1.95
CA LEU A 184 5.59 -5.36 -3.26
C LEU A 184 6.05 -3.92 -3.58
N GLY A 185 5.29 -2.91 -3.14
CA GLY A 185 5.67 -1.50 -3.24
C GLY A 185 6.91 -1.15 -2.41
N ALA A 186 7.00 -1.66 -1.18
CA ALA A 186 8.17 -1.48 -0.32
C ALA A 186 9.42 -2.12 -0.95
N MET A 187 9.25 -3.28 -1.58
CA MET A 187 10.31 -3.95 -2.35
C MET A 187 10.76 -3.12 -3.55
N ALA A 188 9.82 -2.60 -4.33
CA ALA A 188 10.13 -1.70 -5.43
C ALA A 188 10.88 -0.44 -4.97
N LEU A 189 10.52 0.09 -3.79
CA LEU A 189 11.18 1.25 -3.19
C LEU A 189 12.64 0.95 -2.80
N ILE A 190 12.95 -0.24 -2.29
CA ILE A 190 14.33 -0.66 -2.05
C ILE A 190 15.11 -0.70 -3.38
N CYS A 191 14.51 -1.33 -4.41
CA CYS A 191 15.13 -1.44 -5.73
C CYS A 191 15.37 -0.08 -6.42
N MET A 192 14.59 0.97 -6.12
CA MET A 192 14.78 2.33 -6.69
C MET A 192 16.18 2.88 -6.44
N PHE A 193 16.78 2.57 -5.29
CA PHE A 193 18.11 3.05 -4.91
C PHE A 193 19.23 2.05 -5.25
N GLY A 194 18.89 0.94 -5.91
CA GLY A 194 19.73 -0.26 -6.00
C GLY A 194 21.15 -0.02 -6.53
N ARG A 195 21.26 0.64 -7.68
CA ARG A 195 22.56 0.87 -8.33
C ARG A 195 23.24 2.18 -7.90
N LEU A 196 22.73 2.85 -6.87
CA LEU A 196 23.38 4.04 -6.32
C LEU A 196 24.44 3.60 -5.31
N ASN A 197 25.69 3.68 -5.73
CA ASN A 197 26.84 3.33 -4.93
C ASN A 197 27.73 4.56 -4.72
N VAL A 198 28.18 4.78 -3.49
CA VAL A 198 29.23 5.75 -3.14
C VAL A 198 30.42 4.97 -2.59
N SER A 199 31.53 4.93 -3.34
CA SER A 199 32.80 4.33 -2.88
C SER A 199 32.73 2.86 -2.40
N GLY A 200 31.84 2.05 -2.99
CA GLY A 200 31.64 0.65 -2.61
C GLY A 200 30.47 0.39 -1.64
N VAL A 201 29.77 1.45 -1.21
CA VAL A 201 28.61 1.40 -0.29
C VAL A 201 27.32 1.63 -1.06
N TYR A 202 26.39 0.69 -1.00
CA TYR A 202 25.09 0.76 -1.68
C TYR A 202 24.02 1.41 -0.81
N ILE A 203 23.38 2.47 -1.33
CA ILE A 203 22.33 3.19 -0.59
C ILE A 203 21.11 2.30 -0.35
N ALA A 204 20.79 1.42 -1.30
CA ALA A 204 19.69 0.47 -1.17
C ALA A 204 19.89 -0.51 0.00
N ASP A 205 21.12 -0.96 0.25
CA ASP A 205 21.43 -1.87 1.36
C ASP A 205 21.16 -1.17 2.70
N ILE A 206 21.59 0.10 2.83
CA ILE A 206 21.30 0.93 4.01
C ILE A 206 19.78 1.08 4.22
N ILE A 207 19.03 1.43 3.16
CA ILE A 207 17.57 1.61 3.25
C ILE A 207 16.88 0.30 3.64
N ALA A 208 17.27 -0.82 3.04
CA ALA A 208 16.74 -2.14 3.37
C ALA A 208 17.02 -2.50 4.83
N MET A 209 18.27 -2.34 5.30
CA MET A 209 18.65 -2.60 6.69
C MET A 209 17.86 -1.74 7.68
N VAL A 210 17.65 -0.44 7.39
CA VAL A 210 16.81 0.44 8.22
C VAL A 210 15.37 -0.05 8.28
N LEU A 211 14.77 -0.38 7.14
CA LEU A 211 13.40 -0.90 7.08
C LEU A 211 13.26 -2.20 7.88
N VAL A 212 14.21 -3.12 7.71
CA VAL A 212 14.24 -4.41 8.40
C VAL A 212 14.42 -4.24 9.91
N LEU A 213 15.32 -3.35 10.35
CA LEU A 213 15.46 -2.98 11.76
C LEU A 213 14.17 -2.41 12.34
N CYS A 214 13.49 -1.55 11.58
CA CYS A 214 12.21 -0.97 12.00
C CYS A 214 11.14 -2.04 12.20
N VAL A 215 11.03 -2.99 11.26
CA VAL A 215 10.07 -4.09 11.35
C VAL A 215 10.46 -5.08 12.44
N ALA A 216 11.73 -5.42 12.61
CA ALA A 216 12.19 -6.27 13.70
C ALA A 216 11.86 -5.66 15.07
N TYR A 217 12.04 -4.34 15.22
CA TYR A 217 11.68 -3.62 16.44
C TYR A 217 10.17 -3.46 16.65
N ALA A 218 9.35 -3.33 15.60
CA ALA A 218 7.91 -3.13 15.71
C ALA A 218 7.09 -4.44 15.72
N GLY A 219 7.52 -5.44 14.97
CA GLY A 219 6.87 -6.73 14.73
C GLY A 219 7.54 -7.94 15.40
N GLY A 220 8.77 -7.79 15.91
CA GLY A 220 9.51 -8.88 16.57
C GLY A 220 10.22 -9.84 15.61
N ALA A 221 10.77 -10.93 16.15
CA ALA A 221 11.68 -11.84 15.44
C ALA A 221 11.10 -12.43 14.15
N ALA A 222 9.89 -13.00 14.19
CA ALA A 222 9.30 -13.67 13.04
C ALA A 222 9.01 -12.70 11.87
N LEU A 223 8.38 -11.56 12.16
CA LEU A 223 8.10 -10.53 11.15
C LEU A 223 9.39 -9.88 10.64
N GLY A 224 10.35 -9.61 11.53
CA GLY A 224 11.67 -9.10 11.15
C GLY A 224 12.40 -10.03 10.21
N ALA A 225 12.50 -11.33 10.54
CA ALA A 225 13.17 -12.33 9.72
C ALA A 225 12.51 -12.49 8.33
N GLY A 226 11.17 -12.53 8.28
CA GLY A 226 10.42 -12.61 7.02
C GLY A 226 10.68 -11.40 6.13
N VAL A 227 10.56 -10.18 6.67
CA VAL A 227 10.83 -8.95 5.90
C VAL A 227 12.31 -8.84 5.54
N GLY A 228 13.22 -9.28 6.40
CA GLY A 228 14.66 -9.34 6.14
C GLY A 228 15.01 -10.24 4.95
N LEU A 229 14.46 -11.46 4.93
CA LEU A 229 14.68 -12.38 3.81
C LEU A 229 14.09 -11.83 2.51
N VAL A 230 12.86 -11.31 2.57
CA VAL A 230 12.18 -10.73 1.41
C VAL A 230 12.98 -9.52 0.88
N ALA A 231 13.36 -8.56 1.73
CA ALA A 231 14.18 -7.41 1.35
C ALA A 231 15.54 -7.82 0.76
N GLY A 232 16.20 -8.80 1.35
CA GLY A 232 17.46 -9.31 0.83
C GLY A 232 17.33 -10.02 -0.52
N VAL A 233 16.20 -10.71 -0.78
CA VAL A 233 15.89 -11.25 -2.11
C VAL A 233 15.64 -10.12 -3.12
N ALA A 234 15.04 -8.99 -2.73
CA ALA A 234 14.95 -7.81 -3.61
C ALA A 234 16.33 -7.30 -4.00
N LEU A 235 17.23 -7.17 -3.04
CA LEU A 235 18.60 -6.70 -3.27
C LEU A 235 19.39 -7.68 -4.15
N PHE A 236 19.19 -8.99 -3.95
CA PHE A 236 19.74 -10.02 -4.83
C PHE A 236 19.25 -9.87 -6.28
N LEU A 237 17.94 -9.64 -6.48
CA LEU A 237 17.41 -9.46 -7.82
C LEU A 237 17.84 -8.12 -8.45
N GLY A 238 18.07 -7.08 -7.65
CA GLY A 238 18.32 -5.71 -8.14
C GLY A 238 19.78 -5.28 -8.24
N ILE A 239 20.68 -5.80 -7.40
CA ILE A 239 22.04 -5.25 -7.20
C ILE A 239 23.10 -6.33 -7.27
N SER A 240 22.99 -7.38 -6.46
CA SER A 240 24.08 -8.34 -6.21
C SER A 240 23.67 -9.76 -6.63
N VAL A 241 24.55 -10.47 -7.33
CA VAL A 241 24.30 -11.88 -7.74
C VAL A 241 24.52 -12.85 -6.56
N ASN A 242 24.76 -12.35 -5.35
CA ASN A 242 25.10 -13.13 -4.18
C ASN A 242 23.91 -13.22 -3.20
N LEU A 243 23.45 -14.45 -2.96
CA LEU A 243 22.36 -14.72 -2.01
C LEU A 243 22.76 -14.51 -0.53
N SER A 244 24.06 -14.27 -0.28
CA SER A 244 24.60 -14.01 1.06
C SER A 244 23.92 -12.83 1.76
N MET A 245 23.54 -11.78 1.02
CA MET A 245 22.82 -10.63 1.59
C MET A 245 21.43 -11.01 2.11
N ALA A 246 20.72 -11.91 1.42
CA ALA A 246 19.43 -12.39 1.88
C ALA A 246 19.53 -13.19 3.17
N ALA A 247 20.54 -14.06 3.27
CA ALA A 247 20.82 -14.80 4.49
C ALA A 247 21.24 -13.88 5.66
N LEU A 248 22.14 -12.92 5.39
CA LEU A 248 22.58 -11.91 6.34
C LEU A 248 21.39 -11.13 6.93
N LEU A 249 20.57 -10.53 6.07
CA LEU A 249 19.42 -9.72 6.48
C LEU A 249 18.39 -10.54 7.24
N GLY A 250 18.07 -11.76 6.77
CA GLY A 250 17.12 -12.64 7.45
C GLY A 250 17.56 -13.01 8.87
N VAL A 251 18.81 -13.44 9.04
CA VAL A 251 19.34 -13.86 10.35
C VAL A 251 19.57 -12.65 11.26
N ALA A 252 20.13 -11.55 10.75
CA ALA A 252 20.33 -10.33 11.53
C ALA A 252 18.99 -9.74 12.02
N ALA A 253 17.94 -9.77 11.19
CA ALA A 253 16.62 -9.32 11.59
C ALA A 253 15.96 -10.23 12.63
N LEU A 254 16.18 -11.55 12.52
CA LEU A 254 15.71 -12.51 13.52
C LEU A 254 16.31 -12.20 14.88
N VAL A 255 17.65 -12.07 14.98
CA VAL A 255 18.37 -11.79 16.23
C VAL A 255 18.04 -10.39 16.77
N ALA A 256 17.94 -9.38 15.91
CA ALA A 256 17.48 -8.07 16.31
C ALA A 256 16.06 -8.15 16.92
N GLY A 257 15.15 -8.85 16.26
CA GLY A 257 13.76 -8.98 16.68
C GLY A 257 13.56 -9.82 17.95
N THR A 258 14.43 -10.80 18.24
CA THR A 258 14.41 -11.53 19.52
C THR A 258 14.85 -10.63 20.67
N LEU A 259 15.85 -9.79 20.44
CA LEU A 259 16.38 -8.82 21.41
C LEU A 259 15.53 -7.55 21.55
N ARG A 260 14.38 -7.46 20.87
CA ARG A 260 13.41 -6.36 21.01
C ARG A 260 13.00 -6.09 22.47
N ARG A 261 13.00 -7.10 23.35
CA ARG A 261 12.68 -6.94 24.78
C ARG A 261 13.59 -5.92 25.48
N LEU A 262 14.83 -5.78 25.02
CA LEU A 262 15.81 -4.80 25.50
C LEU A 262 15.64 -3.41 24.83
N LYS A 263 14.48 -3.16 24.19
CA LYS A 263 14.13 -1.94 23.46
C LYS A 263 15.11 -1.66 22.31
N LYS A 264 15.20 -0.40 21.88
CA LYS A 264 16.07 0.07 20.77
C LYS A 264 17.54 -0.36 20.88
N PRO A 265 18.24 -0.24 22.02
CA PRO A 265 19.65 -0.57 22.08
C PRO A 265 19.90 -2.06 21.87
N GLY A 266 19.05 -2.95 22.40
CA GLY A 266 19.22 -4.38 22.17
C GLY A 266 18.92 -4.83 20.74
N THR A 267 17.94 -4.19 20.07
CA THR A 267 17.67 -4.45 18.63
C THR A 267 18.84 -4.01 17.77
N ALA A 268 19.39 -2.82 18.04
CA ALA A 268 20.56 -2.27 17.35
C ALA A 268 21.81 -3.15 17.55
N LEU A 269 22.12 -3.50 18.80
CA LEU A 269 23.27 -4.34 19.12
C LEU A 269 23.15 -5.74 18.54
N GLY A 270 21.96 -6.35 18.62
CA GLY A 270 21.68 -7.65 18.02
C GLY A 270 21.94 -7.66 16.51
N PHE A 271 21.39 -6.66 15.81
CA PHE A 271 21.60 -6.52 14.38
C PHE A 271 23.09 -6.35 14.03
N LEU A 272 23.80 -5.44 14.72
CA LEU A 272 25.20 -5.14 14.42
C LEU A 272 26.12 -6.33 14.71
N LEU A 273 25.91 -7.05 15.83
CA LEU A 273 26.69 -8.23 16.18
C LEU A 273 26.47 -9.37 15.19
N THR A 274 25.22 -9.63 14.80
CA THR A 274 24.92 -10.65 13.80
C THR A 274 25.41 -10.24 12.41
N ALA A 275 25.29 -8.97 12.04
CA ALA A 275 25.82 -8.46 10.79
C ALA A 275 27.35 -8.61 10.71
N LEU A 276 28.06 -8.31 11.81
CA LEU A 276 29.49 -8.55 11.92
C LEU A 276 29.84 -10.03 11.74
N MET A 277 29.20 -10.92 12.50
CA MET A 277 29.45 -12.37 12.45
C MET A 277 29.19 -12.93 11.04
N MET A 278 28.06 -12.61 10.44
CA MET A 278 27.66 -13.11 9.12
C MET A 278 28.45 -12.46 7.99
N SER A 279 28.85 -11.19 8.12
CA SER A 279 29.71 -10.54 7.11
C SER A 279 31.06 -11.25 7.01
N ILE A 280 31.68 -11.61 8.13
CA ILE A 280 32.94 -12.37 8.17
C ILE A 280 32.75 -13.79 7.64
N ALA A 281 31.60 -14.42 7.92
CA ALA A 281 31.34 -15.79 7.52
C ALA A 281 30.98 -15.98 6.04
N LEU A 282 30.28 -15.01 5.44
CA LEU A 282 29.65 -15.15 4.12
C LEU A 282 30.13 -14.16 3.05
N SER A 283 30.83 -13.09 3.43
CA SER A 283 31.27 -12.07 2.48
C SER A 283 32.72 -12.30 2.05
N GLU A 284 33.02 -11.97 0.79
CA GLU A 284 34.38 -11.97 0.29
C GLU A 284 35.23 -10.90 1.00
N MET A 285 36.56 -11.10 1.06
CA MET A 285 37.49 -10.21 1.77
C MET A 285 37.45 -8.73 1.31
N SER A 286 36.94 -8.44 0.11
CA SER A 286 36.81 -7.07 -0.39
C SER A 286 35.49 -6.39 -0.01
N GLN A 287 34.44 -7.14 0.34
CA GLN A 287 33.08 -6.62 0.50
C GLN A 287 32.60 -6.56 1.94
N TRP A 288 33.18 -7.34 2.86
CA TRP A 288 32.73 -7.39 4.26
C TRP A 288 32.78 -6.01 4.96
N LEU A 289 33.77 -5.16 4.62
CA LEU A 289 33.92 -3.85 5.22
C LEU A 289 32.80 -2.89 4.77
N SER A 290 32.42 -2.91 3.49
CA SER A 290 31.29 -2.10 2.97
C SER A 290 30.00 -2.47 3.69
N VAL A 291 29.73 -3.76 3.84
CA VAL A 291 28.53 -4.28 4.50
C VAL A 291 28.48 -3.86 5.97
N LEU A 292 29.62 -3.86 6.65
CA LEU A 292 29.71 -3.42 8.04
C LEU A 292 29.47 -1.92 8.18
N ILE A 293 29.99 -1.11 7.24
CA ILE A 293 29.73 0.33 7.19
C ILE A 293 28.24 0.59 6.95
N GLU A 294 27.61 -0.11 6.01
CA GLU A 294 26.18 -0.03 5.73
C GLU A 294 25.34 -0.38 6.95
N ALA A 295 25.67 -1.48 7.63
CA ALA A 295 25.00 -1.90 8.86
C ALA A 295 25.16 -0.88 9.99
N GLY A 296 26.35 -0.28 10.12
CA GLY A 296 26.61 0.79 11.09
C GLY A 296 25.77 2.04 10.81
N VAL A 297 25.75 2.50 9.56
CA VAL A 297 24.95 3.66 9.15
C VAL A 297 23.45 3.39 9.31
N ALA A 298 22.97 2.21 8.91
CA ALA A 298 21.58 1.82 9.07
C ALA A 298 21.16 1.77 10.56
N THR A 299 22.04 1.24 11.42
CA THR A 299 21.80 1.19 12.86
C THR A 299 21.76 2.60 13.48
N ALA A 300 22.65 3.49 13.06
CA ALA A 300 22.66 4.89 13.49
C ALA A 300 21.36 5.62 13.07
N LEU A 301 20.92 5.44 11.82
CA LEU A 301 19.66 5.97 11.31
C LEU A 301 18.47 5.43 12.10
N PHE A 302 18.43 4.12 12.38
CA PHE A 302 17.39 3.50 13.21
C PHE A 302 17.33 4.09 14.64
N CYS A 303 18.49 4.36 15.24
CA CYS A 303 18.57 5.01 16.54
C CYS A 303 17.98 6.43 16.51
N ALA A 304 18.22 7.19 15.44
CA ALA A 304 17.72 8.55 15.25
C ALA A 304 16.18 8.63 15.09
N ILE A 305 15.53 7.58 14.59
CA ILE A 305 14.06 7.58 14.37
C ILE A 305 13.31 7.73 15.72
N PRO A 306 12.42 8.72 15.91
CA PRO A 306 11.76 8.92 17.20
C PRO A 306 10.84 7.76 17.59
N LYS A 307 10.77 7.43 18.89
CA LYS A 307 9.95 6.33 19.43
C LYS A 307 8.46 6.44 19.06
N LYS A 308 7.96 7.67 18.82
CA LYS A 308 6.58 7.94 18.41
C LYS A 308 6.22 7.31 17.05
N ALA A 309 7.17 7.23 16.12
CA ALA A 309 6.95 6.60 14.81
C ALA A 309 6.70 5.10 14.94
N PHE A 310 7.44 4.43 15.82
CA PHE A 310 7.26 3.00 16.10
C PHE A 310 5.95 2.68 16.82
N ALA A 311 5.45 3.58 17.67
CA ALA A 311 4.15 3.40 18.32
C ALA A 311 3.00 3.45 17.30
N PHE A 312 3.12 4.26 16.26
CA PHE A 312 2.15 4.30 15.15
C PHE A 312 2.26 3.06 14.27
N ALA A 313 3.47 2.67 13.85
CA ALA A 313 3.70 1.46 13.06
C ALA A 313 3.28 0.18 13.79
N GLY A 314 3.49 0.13 15.12
CA GLY A 314 3.07 -0.98 15.97
C GLY A 314 1.57 -1.23 15.94
N ARG A 315 0.72 -0.20 15.78
CA ARG A 315 -0.74 -0.40 15.71
C ARG A 315 -1.19 -1.19 14.48
N PHE A 316 -0.45 -1.11 13.38
CA PHE A 316 -0.74 -1.85 12.15
C PHE A 316 -0.09 -3.25 12.13
N MET A 317 1.00 -3.44 12.89
CA MET A 317 1.79 -4.67 12.89
C MET A 317 1.59 -5.56 14.12
N ASP A 318 0.94 -5.09 15.19
CA ASP A 318 0.76 -5.87 16.41
C ASP A 318 -0.17 -7.06 16.15
N PRO A 319 0.34 -8.31 16.24
CA PRO A 319 -0.49 -9.50 16.11
C PRO A 319 -1.65 -9.51 17.12
N LYS A 320 -1.48 -8.89 18.29
CA LYS A 320 -2.55 -8.78 19.29
C LYS A 320 -3.70 -7.91 18.80
N ALA A 321 -3.41 -6.76 18.17
CA ALA A 321 -4.44 -5.89 17.61
C ALA A 321 -5.22 -6.59 16.49
N ARG A 322 -4.55 -7.40 15.67
CA ARG A 322 -5.22 -8.22 14.64
C ARG A 322 -6.07 -9.34 15.24
N ARG A 323 -5.55 -10.06 16.24
CA ARG A 323 -6.28 -11.14 16.93
C ARG A 323 -7.48 -10.61 17.71
N GLU A 324 -7.35 -9.43 18.31
CA GLU A 324 -8.42 -8.75 19.03
C GLU A 324 -9.49 -8.22 18.08
N TYR A 325 -9.11 -7.74 16.90
CA TYR A 325 -10.05 -7.43 15.83
C TYR A 325 -10.80 -8.66 15.31
N GLU A 326 -10.10 -9.75 15.00
CA GLU A 326 -10.72 -11.03 14.59
C GLU A 326 -11.68 -11.55 15.66
N ASN A 327 -11.26 -11.52 16.93
CA ASN A 327 -12.12 -11.87 18.06
C ASN A 327 -13.35 -10.95 18.16
N SER A 328 -13.19 -9.63 18.00
CA SER A 328 -14.31 -8.69 18.06
C SER A 328 -15.35 -8.92 16.95
N MET A 329 -14.90 -9.30 15.75
CA MET A 329 -15.77 -9.67 14.62
C MET A 329 -16.49 -10.98 14.89
N HIS A 330 -15.79 -11.99 15.45
CA HIS A 330 -16.42 -13.24 15.89
C HIS A 330 -17.46 -13.00 16.99
N THR A 331 -17.15 -12.20 18.01
CA THR A 331 -18.09 -11.85 19.09
C THR A 331 -19.29 -11.08 18.56
N ARG A 332 -19.09 -10.15 17.62
CA ARG A 332 -20.19 -9.39 17.00
C ARG A 332 -21.12 -10.29 16.20
N ARG A 333 -20.56 -11.16 15.35
CA ARG A 333 -21.35 -12.15 14.58
C ARG A 333 -22.11 -13.11 15.51
N PHE A 334 -21.47 -13.55 16.59
CA PHE A 334 -22.11 -14.37 17.60
C PHE A 334 -23.28 -13.63 18.27
N LYS A 335 -23.08 -12.37 18.70
CA LYS A 335 -24.15 -11.52 19.25
C LYS A 335 -25.31 -11.34 18.28
N GLU A 336 -25.05 -11.07 17.01
CA GLU A 336 -26.08 -10.90 15.98
C GLU A 336 -26.91 -12.20 15.81
N LEU A 337 -26.25 -13.36 15.76
CA LEU A 337 -26.93 -14.66 15.72
C LEU A 337 -27.74 -14.94 16.99
N THR A 338 -27.19 -14.65 18.17
CA THR A 338 -27.88 -14.85 19.45
C THR A 338 -29.09 -13.93 19.60
N VAL A 339 -28.98 -12.67 19.20
CA VAL A 339 -30.13 -11.72 19.20
C VAL A 339 -31.21 -12.18 18.24
N GLY A 340 -30.84 -12.68 17.06
CA GLY A 340 -31.80 -13.28 16.11
C GLY A 340 -32.57 -14.44 16.73
N ARG A 341 -31.86 -15.39 17.36
CA ARG A 341 -32.49 -16.54 18.04
C ARG A 341 -33.34 -16.14 19.24
N LEU A 342 -32.90 -15.17 20.06
CA LEU A 342 -33.72 -14.67 21.17
C LEU A 342 -35.01 -14.03 20.66
N LYS A 343 -34.96 -13.33 19.52
CA LYS A 343 -36.13 -12.69 18.93
C LYS A 343 -37.14 -13.71 18.41
N GLU A 344 -36.66 -14.76 17.73
CA GLU A 344 -37.49 -15.91 17.33
C GLU A 344 -38.17 -16.56 18.54
N VAL A 345 -37.41 -16.85 19.60
CA VAL A 345 -37.95 -17.46 20.82
C VAL A 345 -38.96 -16.54 21.50
N SER A 346 -38.67 -15.24 21.60
CA SER A 346 -39.59 -14.25 22.15
C SER A 346 -40.90 -14.18 21.38
N GLN A 347 -40.85 -14.34 20.06
CA GLN A 347 -42.05 -14.32 19.21
C GLN A 347 -42.92 -15.54 19.46
N VAL A 348 -42.33 -16.74 19.59
CA VAL A 348 -43.06 -17.97 19.94
C VAL A 348 -43.75 -17.84 21.30
N PHE A 349 -43.08 -17.25 22.29
CA PHE A 349 -43.70 -17.02 23.60
C PHE A 349 -44.86 -16.02 23.57
N LEU A 350 -44.77 -14.97 22.75
CA LEU A 350 -45.85 -14.01 22.56
C LEU A 350 -47.07 -14.68 21.89
N GLU A 351 -46.86 -15.41 20.80
CA GLU A 351 -47.93 -16.15 20.11
C GLU A 351 -48.57 -17.20 21.03
N THR A 352 -47.77 -17.87 21.85
CA THR A 352 -48.29 -18.83 22.85
C THR A 352 -49.08 -18.12 23.95
N GLY A 353 -48.61 -16.96 24.43
CA GLY A 353 -49.33 -16.14 25.40
C GLY A 353 -50.66 -15.63 24.87
N GLU A 354 -50.71 -15.19 23.61
CA GLU A 354 -51.93 -14.78 22.92
C GLU A 354 -52.90 -15.96 22.75
N MET A 355 -52.41 -17.17 22.43
CA MET A 355 -53.24 -18.37 22.38
C MET A 355 -53.87 -18.71 23.74
N PHE A 356 -53.10 -18.62 24.84
CA PHE A 356 -53.64 -18.85 26.18
C PHE A 356 -54.62 -17.76 26.62
N ALA A 357 -54.34 -16.49 26.31
CA ALA A 357 -55.27 -15.39 26.58
C ALA A 357 -56.58 -15.58 25.81
N ALA A 358 -56.50 -15.97 24.53
CA ALA A 358 -57.67 -16.26 23.70
C ALA A 358 -58.44 -17.52 24.17
N ASP A 359 -57.77 -18.55 24.70
CA ASP A 359 -58.43 -19.75 25.27
C ASP A 359 -59.17 -19.42 26.58
N VAL A 360 -58.57 -18.60 27.45
CA VAL A 360 -59.22 -18.12 28.68
C VAL A 360 -60.44 -17.26 28.35
N GLU A 361 -60.33 -16.33 27.39
CA GLU A 361 -61.45 -15.49 26.97
C GLU A 361 -62.58 -16.32 26.33
N ASN A 362 -62.25 -17.33 25.50
CA ASN A 362 -63.25 -18.27 24.97
C ASN A 362 -63.90 -19.17 26.04
N ARG A 363 -63.18 -19.53 27.10
CA ARG A 363 -63.72 -20.31 28.23
C ARG A 363 -64.59 -19.46 29.16
N LEU A 364 -64.30 -18.16 29.30
CA LEU A 364 -65.16 -17.23 30.04
C LEU A 364 -66.45 -16.88 29.29
N ASP A 365 -66.45 -16.91 27.96
CA ASP A 365 -67.62 -16.62 27.12
C ASP A 365 -68.60 -17.81 26.94
N LYS A 366 -68.33 -18.97 27.54
CA LYS A 366 -69.22 -20.14 27.43
C LYS A 366 -69.64 -20.70 28.79
N GLU A 367 -70.83 -20.27 29.20
CA GLU A 367 -71.85 -21.00 29.98
C GLU A 367 -71.53 -21.50 31.41
N GLU A 368 -70.28 -21.69 31.84
CA GLU A 368 -70.00 -22.31 33.15
C GLU A 368 -70.07 -21.34 34.35
N LEU A 369 -70.03 -20.02 34.15
CA LEU A 369 -70.11 -19.07 35.27
C LEU A 369 -71.55 -18.91 35.81
N SER A 370 -72.56 -19.08 34.95
CA SER A 370 -73.98 -19.00 35.33
C SER A 370 -74.38 -20.19 36.18
N ASP A 371 -74.06 -21.41 35.73
CA ASP A 371 -74.45 -22.65 36.40
C ASP A 371 -73.79 -22.79 37.77
N VAL A 372 -72.54 -22.34 37.93
CA VAL A 372 -71.82 -22.40 39.21
C VAL A 372 -72.30 -21.34 40.19
N LEU A 373 -72.69 -20.15 39.72
CA LEU A 373 -73.31 -19.11 40.57
C LEU A 373 -74.71 -19.53 41.04
N GLU A 374 -75.48 -20.21 40.19
CA GLU A 374 -76.81 -20.71 40.53
C GLU A 374 -76.76 -21.87 41.55
N LEU A 375 -75.78 -22.77 41.41
CA LEU A 375 -75.54 -23.86 42.38
C LEU A 375 -75.13 -23.35 43.77
N VAL A 376 -74.36 -22.26 43.83
CA VAL A 376 -73.95 -21.63 45.10
C VAL A 376 -75.10 -20.82 45.72
N ALA A 377 -75.91 -20.15 44.90
CA ALA A 377 -77.11 -19.45 45.38
C ALA A 377 -78.15 -20.43 45.97
N GLU A 378 -78.35 -21.60 45.34
CA GLU A 378 -79.31 -22.61 45.79
C GLU A 378 -78.86 -23.33 47.07
N SER A 379 -77.55 -23.51 47.26
CA SER A 379 -76.99 -24.14 48.47
C SER A 379 -76.91 -23.22 49.70
N THR A 380 -77.01 -21.90 49.51
CA THR A 380 -76.95 -20.93 50.62
C THR A 380 -78.35 -20.46 51.07
N CYS A 381 -79.37 -20.58 50.22
CA CYS A 381 -80.74 -20.13 50.53
C CYS A 381 -81.66 -21.24 51.06
N ARG A 382 -81.12 -22.41 51.42
CA ARG A 382 -81.91 -23.58 51.86
C ARG A 382 -81.71 -23.98 53.32
N ASP A 383 -81.19 -23.08 54.14
CA ASP A 383 -81.23 -23.15 55.61
C ASP A 383 -82.11 -22.04 56.21
#